data_AF-A0A955IW39-F1
#
_entry.id   AF-A0A955IW39-F1
#
_cell.length_a   1.000
_cell.length_b   1.000
_cell.length_c   1.000
_cell.angle_alpha   90.00
_cell.angle_beta   90.00
_cell.angle_gamma   90.00
#
_symmetry.space_group_name_H-M   'P 1'
#
loop_
_entity.id
_entity.type
_entity.pdbx_description
1 polymer ?
#
loop_
_entity_poly.entity_id
_entity_poly.type
_entity_poly.pdbx_seq_one_letter_code
_entity_poly.pdbx_strand_id
1 'polypeptide(L)'
;MFRYLNIKQKVAAAALAVMFPVMLVSFLIQNQWKVINTATQAESENIINQLERAGKLDFVIEEIKYHDEVLTQSARNYIFTQNTTWKDNYQEHAASLERIFEEAQNLQDASVNDFINKISASNAKLVELELKAIAYADEGNYYMAQQTIDSEEYFFYKNEYSEALNTLQASKSKDYKTITESTKNSLKEKIETSNKLISDFLITNIFMATMIMMSTFYIAVVFSDSISAPIKKITNAAKDMAEGKECNIELEASNDELYSIAKSMTALSKTLDEKRDILENTIQERTQMLEKINSKLISRELKMMELKKQLKEIEERKA
;
A
#
# COMPACT_ATOMS: atom_id res chain seq x y z
N MET A 1 -8.58 27.37 22.90
CA MET A 1 -9.76 26.49 22.74
C MET A 1 -9.82 25.38 23.80
N PHE A 2 -8.72 24.65 24.06
CA PHE A 2 -8.70 23.53 25.02
C PHE A 2 -8.96 23.85 26.51
N ARG A 3 -8.86 25.12 26.93
CA ARG A 3 -9.02 25.52 28.34
C ARG A 3 -10.43 25.29 28.92
N TYR A 4 -11.45 25.18 28.06
CA TYR A 4 -12.85 24.99 28.51
C TYR A 4 -13.33 23.55 28.43
N LEU A 5 -12.47 22.63 27.98
CA LEU A 5 -12.81 21.22 27.86
C LEU A 5 -12.48 20.50 29.17
N ASN A 6 -13.33 19.54 29.54
CA ASN A 6 -13.01 18.62 30.62
C ASN A 6 -11.92 17.61 30.18
N ILE A 7 -11.28 16.90 31.10
CA ILE A 7 -10.16 16.00 30.79
C ILE A 7 -10.55 14.95 29.75
N LYS A 8 -11.75 14.36 29.86
CA LYS A 8 -12.26 13.37 28.90
C LYS A 8 -12.35 13.93 27.49
N GLN A 9 -12.87 15.16 27.35
CA GLN A 9 -12.97 15.87 26.08
C GLN A 9 -11.59 16.23 25.52
N LYS A 10 -10.63 16.62 26.36
CA LYS A 10 -9.24 16.87 25.93
C LYS A 10 -8.60 15.59 25.34
N VAL A 11 -8.75 14.46 26.03
CA VAL A 11 -8.26 13.14 25.57
C VAL A 11 -8.92 12.73 24.26
N ALA A 12 -10.26 12.83 24.17
CA ALA A 12 -10.98 12.52 22.94
C ALA A 12 -10.56 13.43 21.77
N ALA A 13 -10.40 14.73 22.02
CA ALA A 13 -9.96 15.68 21.01
C ALA A 13 -8.54 15.39 20.50
N ALA A 14 -7.61 15.01 21.39
CA ALA A 14 -6.27 14.57 20.96
C ALA A 14 -6.30 13.27 20.15
N ALA A 15 -7.09 12.30 20.57
CA ALA A 15 -7.24 11.04 19.84
C ALA A 15 -7.79 11.28 18.41
N LEU A 16 -8.82 12.12 18.29
CA LEU A 16 -9.37 12.54 16.98
C LEU A 16 -8.36 13.33 16.15
N ALA A 17 -7.59 14.21 16.77
CA ALA A 17 -6.56 15.01 16.09
C ALA A 17 -5.44 14.14 15.49
N VAL A 18 -5.18 12.94 16.03
CA VAL A 18 -4.23 11.98 15.45
C VAL A 18 -4.89 11.03 14.46
N MET A 19 -6.09 10.51 14.76
CA MET A 19 -6.78 9.56 13.88
C MET A 19 -7.19 10.17 12.53
N PHE A 20 -7.64 11.42 12.53
CA PHE A 20 -8.13 12.06 11.31
C PHE A 20 -7.04 12.20 10.23
N PRO A 21 -5.83 12.72 10.52
CA PRO A 21 -4.72 12.72 9.57
C PRO A 21 -4.36 11.33 9.06
N VAL A 22 -4.33 10.31 9.92
CA VAL A 22 -3.99 8.94 9.53
C VAL A 22 -5.02 8.36 8.55
N MET A 23 -6.31 8.58 8.79
CA MET A 23 -7.36 8.17 7.86
C MET A 23 -7.27 8.92 6.53
N LEU A 24 -7.01 10.22 6.56
CA LEU A 24 -6.84 11.03 5.36
C LEU A 24 -5.66 10.55 4.51
N VAL A 25 -4.51 10.27 5.15
CA VAL A 25 -3.32 9.69 4.49
C VAL A 25 -3.66 8.36 3.85
N SER A 26 -4.32 7.47 4.59
CA SER A 26 -4.69 6.13 4.10
C SER A 26 -5.60 6.22 2.87
N PHE A 27 -6.59 7.12 2.89
CA PHE A 27 -7.49 7.36 1.76
C PHE A 27 -6.73 7.89 0.54
N LEU A 28 -5.82 8.85 0.72
CA LEU A 28 -5.00 9.40 -0.36
C LEU A 28 -4.07 8.34 -0.98
N ILE A 29 -3.46 7.48 -0.15
CA ILE A 29 -2.62 6.36 -0.62
C ILE A 29 -3.45 5.40 -1.49
N GLN A 30 -4.65 5.02 -1.03
CA GLN A 30 -5.51 4.11 -1.77
C GLN A 30 -5.94 4.69 -3.12
N ASN A 31 -6.26 5.99 -3.18
CA ASN A 31 -6.65 6.64 -4.42
C ASN A 31 -5.49 6.74 -5.41
N GLN A 32 -4.28 7.08 -4.94
CA GLN A 32 -3.09 7.13 -5.79
C GLN A 32 -2.68 5.74 -6.32
N TRP A 33 -2.76 4.71 -5.48
CA TRP A 33 -2.50 3.33 -5.87
C TRP A 33 -3.43 2.86 -7.00
N LYS A 34 -4.72 3.20 -6.91
CA LYS A 34 -5.70 2.87 -7.95
C LYS A 34 -5.32 3.46 -9.31
N VAL A 35 -4.93 4.74 -9.34
CA VAL A 35 -4.52 5.43 -10.58
C VAL A 35 -3.32 4.74 -11.22
N ILE A 36 -2.29 4.42 -10.43
CA ILE A 36 -1.08 3.74 -10.91
C ILE A 36 -1.41 2.35 -11.46
N ASN A 37 -2.23 1.56 -10.76
CA ASN A 37 -2.61 0.21 -11.21
C ASN A 37 -3.44 0.23 -12.49
N THR A 38 -4.42 1.13 -12.61
CA THR A 38 -5.26 1.19 -13.81
C THR A 38 -4.46 1.61 -15.05
N ALA A 39 -3.52 2.55 -14.89
CA ALA A 39 -2.68 3.01 -15.99
C ALA A 39 -1.71 1.92 -16.46
N THR A 40 -1.13 1.16 -15.53
CA THR A 40 -0.17 0.09 -15.85
C THR A 40 -0.84 -1.14 -16.46
N GLN A 41 -2.00 -1.55 -15.97
CA GLN A 41 -2.67 -2.78 -16.43
C GLN A 41 -3.21 -2.67 -17.86
N ALA A 42 -4.05 -1.67 -18.14
CA ALA A 42 -4.71 -1.52 -19.45
C ALA A 42 -3.69 -1.39 -20.61
N GLU A 43 -2.51 -0.89 -20.29
CA GLU A 43 -1.45 -0.69 -21.26
C GLU A 43 -0.57 -1.91 -21.49
N SER A 44 -0.24 -2.63 -20.42
CA SER A 44 0.47 -3.90 -20.54
C SER A 44 -0.29 -4.85 -21.46
N GLU A 45 -1.62 -4.88 -21.36
CA GLU A 45 -2.48 -5.68 -22.24
C GLU A 45 -2.39 -5.25 -23.70
N ASN A 46 -2.38 -3.94 -24.00
CA ASN A 46 -2.27 -3.47 -25.39
C ASN A 46 -0.91 -3.83 -26.00
N ILE A 47 0.19 -3.62 -25.27
CA ILE A 47 1.54 -3.96 -25.73
C ILE A 47 1.68 -5.48 -25.95
N ILE A 48 1.19 -6.29 -25.01
CA ILE A 48 1.19 -7.75 -25.12
C ILE A 48 0.38 -8.20 -26.34
N ASN A 49 -0.82 -7.64 -26.54
CA ASN A 49 -1.67 -7.98 -27.68
C ASN A 49 -1.00 -7.62 -29.02
N GLN A 50 -0.29 -6.49 -29.11
CA GLN A 50 0.43 -6.11 -30.33
C GLN A 50 1.61 -7.05 -30.61
N LEU A 51 2.38 -7.41 -29.58
CA LEU A 51 3.49 -8.36 -29.70
C LEU A 51 3.01 -9.77 -30.06
N GLU A 52 1.91 -10.23 -29.46
CA GLU A 52 1.32 -11.54 -29.74
C GLU A 52 0.84 -11.62 -31.20
N ARG A 53 0.18 -10.58 -31.70
CA ARG A 53 -0.25 -10.50 -33.11
C ARG A 53 0.93 -10.56 -34.07
N ALA A 54 1.97 -9.77 -33.80
CA ALA A 54 3.18 -9.79 -34.61
C ALA A 54 3.81 -11.19 -34.62
N GLY A 55 3.99 -11.81 -33.46
CA GLY A 55 4.56 -13.15 -33.34
C GLY A 55 3.73 -14.26 -34.01
N LYS A 56 2.39 -14.16 -34.01
CA LYS A 56 1.53 -15.10 -34.75
C LYS A 56 1.71 -14.99 -36.26
N LEU A 57 1.84 -13.77 -36.78
CA LEU A 57 2.09 -13.56 -38.21
C LEU A 57 3.48 -14.09 -38.64
N ASP A 58 4.50 -13.94 -37.78
CA ASP A 58 5.82 -14.58 -37.99
C ASP A 58 5.69 -16.09 -38.20
N PHE A 59 5.00 -16.73 -37.26
CA PHE A 59 4.81 -18.18 -37.28
C PHE A 59 4.09 -18.63 -38.54
N VAL A 60 2.98 -17.96 -38.91
CA VAL A 60 2.22 -18.26 -40.13
C VAL A 60 3.08 -18.17 -41.39
N ILE A 61 3.90 -17.13 -41.54
CA ILE A 61 4.74 -16.94 -42.74
C ILE A 61 5.78 -18.06 -42.86
N GLU A 62 6.41 -18.45 -41.75
CA GLU A 62 7.40 -19.53 -41.75
C GLU A 62 6.78 -20.89 -42.04
N GLU A 63 5.58 -21.17 -41.50
CA GLU A 63 4.84 -22.39 -41.81
C GLU A 63 4.42 -22.44 -43.29
N ILE A 64 3.94 -21.31 -43.84
CA ILE A 64 3.59 -21.20 -45.28
C ILE A 64 4.82 -21.54 -46.16
N LYS A 65 5.99 -21.00 -45.83
CA LYS A 65 7.25 -21.29 -46.56
C LYS A 65 7.62 -22.76 -46.44
N TYR A 66 7.56 -23.31 -45.23
CA TYR A 66 7.92 -24.69 -44.96
C TYR A 66 7.03 -25.66 -45.76
N HIS A 67 5.72 -25.47 -45.69
CA HIS A 67 4.77 -26.34 -46.38
C HIS A 67 4.88 -26.22 -47.91
N ASP A 68 5.04 -25.02 -48.47
CA ASP A 68 5.22 -24.81 -49.91
C ASP A 68 6.49 -25.49 -50.46
N GLU A 69 7.59 -25.43 -49.72
CA GLU A 69 8.82 -26.12 -50.10
C GLU A 69 8.64 -27.64 -50.07
N VAL A 70 7.98 -28.17 -49.03
CA VAL A 70 7.68 -29.61 -48.92
C VAL A 70 6.75 -30.07 -50.05
N LEU A 71 5.72 -29.29 -50.40
CA LEU A 71 4.81 -29.59 -51.51
C LEU A 71 5.56 -29.68 -52.84
N THR A 72 6.33 -28.65 -53.15
CA THR A 72 7.11 -28.56 -54.39
C THR A 72 8.06 -29.75 -54.52
N GLN A 73 8.80 -30.07 -53.44
CA GLN A 73 9.73 -31.20 -53.44
C GLN A 73 9.01 -32.55 -53.51
N SER A 74 7.90 -32.70 -52.80
CA SER A 74 7.13 -33.96 -52.76
C SER A 74 6.54 -34.28 -54.12
N ALA A 75 5.96 -33.30 -54.82
CA ALA A 75 5.45 -33.48 -56.18
C ALA A 75 6.57 -33.90 -57.15
N ARG A 76 7.70 -33.17 -57.15
CA ARG A 76 8.87 -33.49 -58.00
C ARG A 76 9.45 -34.88 -57.71
N ASN A 77 9.63 -35.21 -56.44
CA ASN A 77 10.17 -36.49 -56.02
C ASN A 77 9.23 -37.63 -56.36
N TYR A 78 7.92 -37.44 -56.24
CA TYR A 78 6.94 -38.44 -56.68
C TYR A 78 7.03 -38.70 -58.18
N ILE A 79 7.06 -37.64 -59.00
CA ILE A 79 7.16 -37.74 -60.46
C ILE A 79 8.44 -38.50 -60.87
N PHE A 80 9.55 -38.26 -60.17
CA PHE A 80 10.82 -38.90 -60.50
C PHE A 80 10.97 -40.33 -59.96
N THR A 81 10.53 -40.58 -58.73
CA THR A 81 10.80 -41.84 -58.01
C THR A 81 9.62 -42.81 -57.97
N GLN A 82 8.40 -42.31 -58.16
CA GLN A 82 7.13 -43.04 -58.00
C GLN A 82 6.90 -43.61 -56.59
N ASN A 83 7.71 -43.19 -55.62
CA ASN A 83 7.50 -43.61 -54.24
C ASN A 83 6.29 -42.87 -53.67
N THR A 84 5.23 -43.63 -53.38
CA THR A 84 3.96 -43.11 -52.88
C THR A 84 4.08 -42.35 -51.56
N THR A 85 5.12 -42.58 -50.76
CA THR A 85 5.39 -41.77 -49.56
C THR A 85 5.47 -40.27 -49.90
N TRP A 86 6.03 -39.90 -51.05
CA TRP A 86 6.07 -38.50 -51.46
C TRP A 86 4.68 -37.96 -51.80
N LYS A 87 3.81 -38.78 -52.39
CA LYS A 87 2.43 -38.41 -52.69
C LYS A 87 1.60 -38.26 -51.41
N ASP A 88 1.81 -39.15 -50.44
CA ASP A 88 1.14 -39.08 -49.13
C ASP A 88 1.58 -37.81 -48.38
N ASN A 89 2.90 -37.53 -48.33
CA ASN A 89 3.44 -36.31 -47.75
C ASN A 89 2.86 -35.05 -48.44
N TYR A 90 2.77 -35.06 -49.77
CA TYR A 90 2.18 -33.96 -50.51
C TYR A 90 0.74 -33.67 -50.04
N GLN A 91 -0.10 -34.71 -49.92
CA GLN A 91 -1.50 -34.55 -49.48
C GLN A 91 -1.60 -34.00 -48.06
N GLU A 92 -0.78 -34.51 -47.13
CA GLU A 92 -0.75 -34.05 -45.74
C GLU A 92 -0.35 -32.57 -45.62
N HIS A 93 0.71 -32.17 -46.33
CA HIS A 93 1.19 -30.81 -46.29
C HIS A 93 0.25 -29.85 -47.04
N ALA A 94 -0.46 -30.30 -48.08
CA ALA A 94 -1.44 -29.48 -48.80
C ALA A 94 -2.63 -29.15 -47.90
N ALA A 95 -3.16 -30.16 -47.19
CA ALA A 95 -4.23 -29.97 -46.22
C ALA A 95 -3.79 -29.08 -45.04
N SER A 96 -2.53 -29.18 -44.62
CA SER A 96 -1.99 -28.34 -43.54
C SER A 96 -1.82 -26.89 -43.97
N LEU A 97 -1.31 -26.66 -45.19
CA LEU A 97 -1.16 -25.31 -45.74
C LEU A 97 -2.51 -24.60 -45.90
N GLU A 98 -3.55 -25.32 -46.34
CA GLU A 98 -4.91 -24.75 -46.42
C GLU A 98 -5.41 -24.30 -45.04
N ARG A 99 -5.23 -25.11 -44.00
CA ARG A 99 -5.59 -24.73 -42.62
C ARG A 99 -4.82 -23.50 -42.15
N ILE A 100 -3.53 -23.38 -42.50
CA ILE A 100 -2.72 -22.21 -42.16
C ILE A 100 -3.27 -20.95 -42.83
N PHE A 101 -3.74 -21.03 -44.08
CA PHE A 101 -4.40 -19.90 -44.75
C PHE A 101 -5.71 -19.51 -44.08
N GLU A 102 -6.55 -20.49 -43.70
CA GLU A 102 -7.79 -20.22 -42.96
C GLU A 102 -7.50 -19.54 -41.61
N GLU A 103 -6.51 -20.03 -40.86
CA GLU A 103 -6.07 -19.42 -39.60
C GLU A 103 -5.55 -17.99 -39.81
N ALA A 104 -4.75 -17.77 -40.86
CA ALA A 104 -4.20 -16.46 -41.20
C ALA A 104 -5.29 -15.45 -41.55
N GLN A 105 -6.31 -15.84 -42.34
CA GLN A 105 -7.45 -14.99 -42.68
C GLN A 105 -8.30 -14.62 -41.45
N ASN A 106 -8.37 -15.53 -40.47
CA ASN A 106 -9.11 -15.32 -39.22
C ASN A 106 -8.41 -14.36 -38.24
N LEU A 107 -7.16 -13.93 -38.49
CA LEU A 107 -6.47 -12.94 -37.66
C LEU A 107 -7.09 -11.53 -37.74
N GLN A 108 -8.05 -11.30 -38.64
CA GLN A 108 -8.80 -10.03 -38.82
C GLN A 108 -7.93 -8.79 -39.04
N ASP A 109 -6.72 -8.95 -39.56
CA ASP A 109 -5.87 -7.84 -39.96
C ASP A 109 -6.11 -7.50 -41.43
N ALA A 110 -6.86 -6.42 -41.66
CA ALA A 110 -7.20 -5.95 -43.01
C ALA A 110 -5.97 -5.66 -43.87
N SER A 111 -4.84 -5.28 -43.26
CA SER A 111 -3.60 -5.00 -43.99
C SER A 111 -2.88 -6.27 -44.45
N VAL A 112 -3.14 -7.40 -43.79
CA VAL A 112 -2.53 -8.71 -44.05
C VAL A 112 -3.40 -9.56 -44.98
N ASN A 113 -4.73 -9.45 -44.84
CA ASN A 113 -5.69 -10.28 -45.57
C ASN A 113 -5.54 -10.19 -47.09
N ASP A 114 -5.24 -9.01 -47.64
CA ASP A 114 -5.02 -8.85 -49.07
C ASP A 114 -3.80 -9.66 -49.58
N PHE A 115 -2.74 -9.74 -48.77
CA PHE A 115 -1.56 -10.54 -49.10
C PHE A 115 -1.88 -12.04 -48.95
N ILE A 116 -2.50 -12.44 -47.86
CA ILE A 116 -2.88 -13.84 -47.62
C ILE A 116 -3.81 -14.36 -48.73
N ASN A 117 -4.78 -13.56 -49.17
CA ASN A 117 -5.68 -13.93 -50.27
C ASN A 117 -4.94 -14.10 -51.59
N LYS A 118 -3.95 -13.24 -51.90
CA LYS A 118 -3.11 -13.40 -53.09
C LYS A 118 -2.26 -14.67 -53.00
N ILE A 119 -1.61 -14.90 -51.86
CA ILE A 119 -0.77 -16.09 -51.62
C ILE A 119 -1.63 -17.37 -51.75
N SER A 120 -2.80 -17.41 -51.10
CA SER A 120 -3.74 -18.53 -51.17
C SER A 120 -4.25 -18.76 -52.60
N ALA A 121 -4.59 -17.71 -53.34
CA ALA A 121 -5.06 -17.82 -54.72
C ALA A 121 -3.98 -18.40 -55.66
N SER A 122 -2.73 -17.92 -55.56
CA SER A 122 -1.61 -18.46 -56.33
C SER A 122 -1.27 -19.90 -55.89
N ASN A 123 -1.35 -20.20 -54.59
CA ASN A 123 -1.15 -21.55 -54.06
C ASN A 123 -2.19 -22.54 -54.60
N ALA A 124 -3.47 -22.17 -54.63
CA ALA A 124 -4.53 -23.02 -55.17
C ALA A 124 -4.24 -23.41 -56.63
N LYS A 125 -3.66 -22.49 -57.41
CA LYS A 125 -3.23 -22.76 -58.80
C LYS A 125 -1.99 -23.63 -58.90
N LEU A 126 -1.01 -23.44 -58.02
CA LEU A 126 0.14 -24.34 -57.91
C LEU A 126 -0.30 -25.76 -57.57
N VAL A 127 -1.14 -25.92 -56.54
CA VAL A 127 -1.69 -27.21 -56.11
C VAL A 127 -2.48 -27.90 -57.23
N GLU A 128 -3.27 -27.15 -58.01
CA GLU A 128 -4.00 -27.67 -59.18
C GLU A 128 -3.03 -28.27 -60.23
N LEU A 129 -1.95 -27.55 -60.54
CA LEU A 129 -0.93 -27.99 -61.50
C LEU A 129 -0.11 -29.18 -60.98
N GLU A 130 0.26 -29.15 -59.70
CA GLU A 130 1.00 -30.22 -59.04
C GLU A 130 0.18 -31.51 -58.95
N LEU A 131 -1.11 -31.43 -58.60
CA LEU A 131 -2.02 -32.57 -58.62
C LEU A 131 -2.21 -33.14 -60.03
N LYS A 132 -2.29 -32.27 -61.04
CA LYS A 132 -2.35 -32.70 -62.45
C LYS A 132 -1.06 -33.43 -62.87
N ALA A 133 0.10 -32.94 -62.45
CA ALA A 133 1.37 -33.61 -62.70
C ALA A 133 1.47 -34.96 -61.99
N ILE A 134 1.02 -35.04 -60.73
CA ILE A 134 0.91 -36.29 -59.97
C ILE A 134 -0.02 -37.30 -60.67
N ALA A 135 -1.16 -36.84 -61.20
CA ALA A 135 -2.08 -37.69 -61.95
C ALA A 135 -1.44 -38.25 -63.24
N TYR A 136 -0.70 -37.43 -63.99
CA TYR A 136 0.07 -37.94 -65.13
C TYR A 136 1.13 -38.97 -64.73
N ALA A 137 1.79 -38.78 -63.58
CA ALA A 137 2.74 -39.75 -63.05
C ALA A 137 2.07 -41.07 -62.61
N ASP A 138 0.86 -40.99 -62.03
CA ASP A 138 0.03 -42.16 -61.69
C ASP A 138 -0.32 -42.99 -62.93
N GLU A 139 -0.55 -42.32 -64.07
CA GLU A 139 -0.83 -42.95 -65.38
C GLU A 139 0.43 -43.46 -66.10
N GLY A 140 1.62 -43.27 -65.52
CA GLY A 140 2.91 -43.63 -66.12
C GLY A 140 3.42 -42.63 -67.17
N ASN A 141 2.79 -41.47 -67.31
CA ASN A 141 3.14 -40.43 -68.28
C ASN A 141 4.07 -39.36 -67.69
N TYR A 142 5.30 -39.76 -67.35
CA TYR A 142 6.28 -38.89 -66.68
C TYR A 142 6.70 -37.67 -67.51
N TYR A 143 6.69 -37.79 -68.84
CA TYR A 143 7.01 -36.67 -69.72
C TYR A 143 5.99 -35.54 -69.57
N MET A 144 4.69 -35.87 -69.57
CA MET A 144 3.63 -34.87 -69.36
C MET A 144 3.61 -34.34 -67.93
N ALA A 145 3.91 -35.19 -66.93
CA ALA A 145 4.05 -34.76 -65.55
C ALA A 145 5.15 -33.70 -65.39
N GLN A 146 6.35 -33.99 -65.93
CA GLN A 146 7.47 -33.06 -65.91
C GLN A 146 7.16 -31.77 -66.68
N GLN A 147 6.58 -31.88 -67.88
CA GLN A 147 6.20 -30.72 -68.68
C GLN A 147 5.19 -29.81 -67.95
N THR A 148 4.33 -30.38 -67.10
CA THR A 148 3.36 -29.62 -66.31
C THR A 148 4.05 -28.78 -65.23
N ILE A 149 4.99 -29.36 -64.47
CA ILE A 149 5.75 -28.62 -63.43
C ILE A 149 6.78 -27.66 -64.04
N ASP A 150 7.28 -27.93 -65.24
CA ASP A 150 8.20 -27.04 -65.95
C ASP A 150 7.47 -26.03 -66.85
N SER A 151 6.15 -25.95 -66.77
CA SER A 151 5.35 -25.07 -67.62
C SER A 151 5.53 -23.59 -67.25
N GLU A 152 5.38 -22.70 -68.24
CA GLU A 152 5.37 -21.25 -68.01
C GLU A 152 4.26 -20.85 -67.01
N GLU A 153 3.13 -21.55 -67.03
CA GLU A 153 2.01 -21.33 -66.11
C GLU A 153 2.39 -21.66 -64.66
N TYR A 154 3.08 -22.78 -64.43
CA TYR A 154 3.59 -23.13 -63.10
C TYR A 154 4.57 -22.07 -62.59
N PHE A 155 5.54 -21.67 -63.41
CA PHE A 155 6.51 -20.65 -63.03
C PHE A 155 5.86 -19.28 -62.80
N PHE A 156 4.82 -18.93 -63.55
CA PHE A 156 4.05 -17.71 -63.34
C PHE A 156 3.44 -17.69 -61.93
N TYR A 157 2.68 -18.71 -61.54
CA TYR A 157 2.07 -18.75 -60.20
C TYR A 157 3.10 -18.88 -59.09
N LYS A 158 4.23 -19.56 -59.32
CA LYS A 158 5.31 -19.64 -58.33
C LYS A 158 5.95 -18.28 -58.09
N ASN A 159 6.08 -17.48 -59.14
CA ASN A 159 6.56 -16.10 -59.03
C ASN A 159 5.54 -15.21 -58.32
N GLU A 160 4.25 -15.26 -58.68
CA GLU A 160 3.21 -14.49 -57.98
C GLU A 160 3.15 -14.83 -56.49
N TYR A 161 3.18 -16.12 -56.16
CA TYR A 161 3.21 -16.62 -54.80
C TYR A 161 4.42 -16.07 -54.03
N SER A 162 5.62 -16.21 -54.60
CA SER A 162 6.87 -15.77 -53.97
C SER A 162 6.92 -14.25 -53.80
N GLU A 163 6.46 -13.49 -54.79
CA GLU A 163 6.38 -12.03 -54.72
C GLU A 163 5.41 -11.57 -53.62
N ALA A 164 4.21 -12.17 -53.56
CA ALA A 164 3.23 -11.86 -52.53
C ALA A 164 3.76 -12.18 -51.12
N LEU A 165 4.42 -13.32 -50.95
CA LEU A 165 5.02 -13.75 -49.69
C LEU A 165 6.18 -12.84 -49.25
N ASN A 166 7.07 -12.48 -50.19
CA ASN A 166 8.17 -11.55 -49.92
C ASN A 166 7.64 -10.15 -49.56
N THR A 167 6.59 -9.70 -50.23
CA THR A 167 5.95 -8.40 -49.95
C THR A 167 5.32 -8.41 -48.56
N LEU A 168 4.65 -9.49 -48.17
CA LEU A 168 4.12 -9.67 -46.83
C LEU A 168 5.24 -9.68 -45.76
N GLN A 169 6.36 -10.36 -46.04
CA GLN A 169 7.50 -10.36 -45.11
C GLN A 169 8.13 -8.96 -44.98
N ALA A 170 8.18 -8.19 -46.06
CA ALA A 170 8.71 -6.83 -46.07
C ALA A 170 7.78 -5.83 -45.37
N SER A 171 6.46 -5.90 -45.60
CA SER A 171 5.48 -5.06 -44.91
C SER A 171 5.54 -5.29 -43.40
N LYS A 172 5.56 -6.56 -43.00
CA LYS A 172 5.77 -6.98 -41.62
C LYS A 172 7.07 -6.44 -41.02
N SER A 173 8.20 -6.52 -41.72
CA SER A 173 9.49 -6.05 -41.18
C SER A 173 9.46 -4.55 -40.88
N LYS A 174 8.75 -3.78 -41.72
CA LYS A 174 8.51 -2.36 -41.51
C LYS A 174 7.59 -2.13 -40.31
N ASP A 175 6.48 -2.85 -40.24
CA ASP A 175 5.51 -2.72 -39.16
C ASP A 175 6.08 -3.16 -37.82
N TYR A 176 6.85 -4.25 -37.77
CA TYR A 176 7.53 -4.72 -36.57
C TYR A 176 8.54 -3.70 -36.06
N LYS A 177 9.31 -3.06 -36.95
CA LYS A 177 10.25 -2.00 -36.55
C LYS A 177 9.49 -0.79 -36.00
N THR A 178 8.40 -0.39 -36.66
CA THR A 178 7.56 0.71 -36.19
C THR A 178 6.87 0.39 -34.86
N ILE A 179 6.31 -0.81 -34.69
CA ILE A 179 5.70 -1.30 -33.45
C ILE A 179 6.74 -1.37 -32.35
N THR A 180 7.94 -1.88 -32.63
CA THR A 180 9.00 -1.98 -31.62
C THR A 180 9.49 -0.60 -31.19
N GLU A 181 9.69 0.33 -32.12
CA GLU A 181 10.10 1.70 -31.80
C GLU A 181 8.99 2.48 -31.09
N SER A 182 7.74 2.37 -31.54
CA SER A 182 6.59 3.03 -30.89
C SER A 182 6.31 2.42 -29.51
N THR A 183 6.41 1.11 -29.36
CA THR A 183 6.31 0.39 -28.07
C THR A 183 7.43 0.81 -27.15
N LYS A 184 8.67 0.87 -27.65
CA LYS A 184 9.82 1.32 -26.85
C LYS A 184 9.64 2.76 -26.38
N ASN A 185 9.19 3.67 -27.26
CA ASN A 185 9.01 5.07 -26.93
C ASN A 185 7.84 5.28 -25.96
N SER A 186 6.69 4.64 -26.20
CA SER A 186 5.54 4.68 -25.30
C SER A 186 5.89 4.05 -23.94
N LEU A 187 6.57 2.91 -23.92
CA LEU A 187 7.06 2.29 -22.69
C LEU A 187 8.02 3.23 -21.95
N LYS A 188 8.95 3.90 -22.66
CA LYS A 188 9.88 4.85 -22.05
C LYS A 188 9.16 6.06 -21.46
N GLU A 189 8.31 6.73 -22.25
CA GLU A 189 7.50 7.88 -21.82
C GLU A 189 6.67 7.54 -20.57
N LYS A 190 6.20 6.30 -20.49
CA LYS A 190 5.33 5.87 -19.40
C LYS A 190 6.05 5.29 -18.21
N ILE A 191 7.24 4.71 -18.39
CA ILE A 191 8.17 4.49 -17.28
C ILE A 191 8.55 5.83 -16.68
N GLU A 192 8.82 6.86 -17.49
CA GLU A 192 9.11 8.21 -16.99
C GLU A 192 7.90 8.80 -16.25
N THR A 193 6.69 8.67 -16.80
CA THR A 193 5.45 9.11 -16.15
C THR A 193 5.18 8.35 -14.85
N SER A 194 5.37 7.03 -14.83
CA SER A 194 5.21 6.19 -13.64
C SER A 194 6.24 6.54 -12.57
N ASN A 195 7.51 6.72 -12.95
CA ASN A 195 8.56 7.17 -12.03
C ASN A 195 8.25 8.55 -11.45
N LYS A 196 7.68 9.46 -12.24
CA LYS A 196 7.21 10.76 -11.76
C LYS A 196 6.07 10.61 -10.76
N LEU A 197 5.04 9.81 -11.07
CA LEU A 197 3.94 9.53 -10.14
C LEU A 197 4.41 8.89 -8.83
N ILE A 198 5.36 7.94 -8.91
CA ILE A 198 5.97 7.31 -7.73
C ILE A 198 6.75 8.34 -6.92
N SER A 199 7.55 9.18 -7.57
CA SER A 199 8.30 10.25 -6.90
C SER A 199 7.36 11.24 -6.20
N ASP A 200 6.31 11.69 -6.89
CA ASP A 200 5.29 12.59 -6.33
C ASP A 200 4.57 11.95 -5.14
N PHE A 201 4.27 10.65 -5.22
CA PHE A 201 3.72 9.86 -4.12
C PHE A 201 4.67 9.81 -2.91
N LEU A 202 5.96 9.54 -3.12
CA LEU A 202 6.95 9.49 -2.04
C LEU A 202 7.10 10.84 -1.34
N ILE A 203 7.21 11.94 -2.10
CA ILE A 203 7.33 13.30 -1.55
C ILE A 203 6.09 13.65 -0.72
N THR A 204 4.89 13.37 -1.25
CA THR A 204 3.63 13.66 -0.56
C THR A 204 3.51 12.86 0.74
N ASN A 205 3.90 11.59 0.75
CA ASN A 205 3.89 10.77 1.97
C ASN A 205 4.89 11.24 3.03
N ILE A 206 6.11 11.62 2.62
CA ILE A 206 7.10 12.18 3.54
C ILE A 206 6.55 13.45 4.20
N PHE A 207 5.95 14.34 3.40
CA PHE A 207 5.32 15.57 3.90
C PHE A 207 4.16 15.30 4.87
N MET A 208 3.31 14.30 4.58
CA MET A 208 2.23 13.93 5.49
C MET A 208 2.76 13.31 6.79
N ALA A 209 3.79 12.47 6.73
CA ALA A 209 4.42 11.87 7.90
C ALA A 209 5.04 12.93 8.81
N THR A 210 5.72 13.94 8.25
CA THR A 210 6.28 15.05 9.03
C THR A 210 5.18 15.90 9.66
N MET A 211 4.08 16.17 8.97
CA MET A 211 2.93 16.87 9.54
C MET A 211 2.28 16.12 10.71
N ILE A 212 2.17 14.79 10.61
CA ILE A 212 1.69 13.94 11.72
C ILE A 212 2.66 13.99 12.90
N MET A 213 3.96 13.93 12.65
CA MET A 213 4.99 14.03 13.69
C MET A 213 4.95 15.39 14.40
N MET A 214 4.79 16.49 13.66
CA MET A 214 4.64 17.82 14.25
C MET A 214 3.34 17.96 15.05
N SER A 215 2.24 17.40 14.55
CA SER A 215 0.94 17.44 15.23
C SER A 215 0.94 16.64 16.54
N THR A 216 1.54 15.44 16.52
CA THR A 216 1.69 14.61 17.73
C THR A 216 2.60 15.27 18.76
N PHE A 217 3.70 15.88 18.32
CA PHE A 217 4.58 16.67 19.19
C PHE A 217 3.83 17.86 19.80
N TYR A 218 3.07 18.61 19.00
CA TYR A 218 2.25 19.73 19.48
C TYR A 218 1.22 19.28 20.52
N ILE A 219 0.50 18.18 20.27
CA ILE A 219 -0.46 17.59 21.22
C ILE A 219 0.26 17.18 22.51
N ALA A 220 1.45 16.58 22.43
CA ALA A 220 2.22 16.19 23.61
C ALA A 220 2.59 17.40 24.49
N VAL A 221 2.99 18.52 23.89
CA VAL A 221 3.25 19.78 24.61
C VAL A 221 1.97 20.30 25.29
N VAL A 222 0.86 20.37 24.55
CA VAL A 222 -0.43 20.80 25.11
C VAL A 222 -0.90 19.90 26.26
N PHE A 223 -0.70 18.58 26.16
CA PHE A 223 -1.03 17.63 27.22
C PHE A 223 -0.15 17.79 28.46
N SER A 224 1.16 17.99 28.23
CA SER A 224 2.11 18.25 29.31
C SER A 224 1.68 19.45 30.16
N ASP A 225 1.30 20.54 29.50
CA ASP A 225 0.95 21.78 30.20
C ASP A 225 -0.44 21.75 30.82
N SER A 226 -1.42 21.14 30.14
CA SER A 226 -2.83 21.17 30.57
C SER A 226 -3.26 20.05 31.49
N ILE A 227 -2.47 18.97 31.60
CA ILE A 227 -2.80 17.79 32.41
C ILE A 227 -1.62 17.39 33.30
N SER A 228 -0.45 17.12 32.72
CA SER A 228 0.69 16.57 33.47
C SER A 228 1.23 17.54 34.53
N ALA A 229 1.41 18.82 34.18
CA ALA A 229 1.92 19.83 35.11
C ALA A 229 0.96 20.11 36.28
N PRO A 230 -0.37 20.32 36.07
CA PRO A 230 -1.32 20.45 37.18
C PRO A 230 -1.40 19.21 38.07
N ILE A 231 -1.38 17.99 37.50
CA ILE A 231 -1.34 16.76 38.30
C ILE A 231 -0.08 16.73 39.18
N LYS A 232 1.09 17.09 38.64
CA LYS A 232 2.33 17.14 39.42
C LYS A 232 2.25 18.15 40.57
N LYS A 233 1.65 19.33 40.34
CA LYS A 233 1.41 20.33 41.38
C LYS A 233 0.49 19.81 42.48
N ILE A 234 -0.64 19.19 42.11
CA ILE A 234 -1.59 18.59 43.06
C ILE A 234 -0.93 17.47 43.87
N THR A 235 -0.15 16.61 43.22
CA THR A 235 0.58 15.51 43.90
C THR A 235 1.61 16.04 44.90
N ASN A 236 2.38 17.06 44.54
CA ASN A 236 3.35 17.67 45.45
C ASN A 236 2.65 18.32 46.65
N ALA A 237 1.57 19.06 46.39
CA ALA A 237 0.73 19.66 47.42
C ALA A 237 0.15 18.62 48.38
N ALA A 238 -0.35 17.49 47.86
CA ALA A 238 -0.82 16.37 48.67
C ALA A 238 0.28 15.83 49.59
N LYS A 239 1.52 15.75 49.08
CA LYS A 239 2.68 15.31 49.85
C LYS A 239 3.05 16.31 50.95
N ASP A 240 3.07 17.60 50.65
CA ASP A 240 3.35 18.64 51.64
C ASP A 240 2.31 18.64 52.77
N MET A 241 1.03 18.48 52.44
CA MET A 241 -0.05 18.36 53.41
C MET A 241 0.11 17.10 54.29
N ALA A 242 0.56 15.97 53.72
CA ALA A 242 0.85 14.76 54.48
C ALA A 242 2.04 14.90 55.44
N GLU A 243 2.98 15.79 55.12
CA GLU A 243 4.12 16.14 55.99
C GLU A 243 3.76 17.23 57.02
N GLY A 244 2.51 17.68 57.07
CA GLY A 244 2.03 18.71 58.00
C GLY A 244 2.47 20.14 57.67
N LYS A 245 2.87 20.39 56.42
CA LYS A 245 3.21 21.73 55.91
C LYS A 245 1.96 22.41 55.36
N GLU A 246 1.92 23.75 55.48
CA GLU A 246 0.88 24.58 54.89
C GLU A 246 0.86 24.41 53.36
N CYS A 247 -0.32 24.24 52.79
CA CYS A 247 -0.48 23.93 51.39
C CYS A 247 -1.41 24.92 50.69
N ASN A 248 -0.87 25.67 49.73
CA ASN A 248 -1.65 26.50 48.80
C ASN A 248 -1.44 26.02 47.36
N ILE A 249 -2.51 25.59 46.70
CA ILE A 249 -2.45 25.07 45.33
C ILE A 249 -2.86 26.18 44.37
N GLU A 250 -1.87 26.85 43.79
CA GLU A 250 -2.10 27.84 42.74
C GLU A 250 -2.13 27.18 41.36
N LEU A 251 -3.34 26.94 40.86
CA LEU A 251 -3.61 26.60 39.46
C LEU A 251 -4.28 27.79 38.75
N GLU A 252 -3.94 27.97 37.47
CA GLU A 252 -4.72 28.86 36.60
C GLU A 252 -6.19 28.42 36.59
N ALA A 253 -7.11 29.40 36.59
CA ALA A 253 -8.53 29.12 36.52
C ALA A 253 -8.86 28.28 35.28
N SER A 254 -9.37 27.07 35.51
CA SER A 254 -9.76 26.11 34.47
C SER A 254 -11.12 25.51 34.82
N ASN A 255 -11.92 25.17 33.81
CA ASN A 255 -13.22 24.52 33.99
C ASN A 255 -13.12 22.99 33.95
N ASP A 256 -12.00 22.43 34.40
CA ASP A 256 -11.75 21.00 34.37
C ASP A 256 -11.74 20.36 35.77
N GLU A 257 -11.73 19.03 35.78
CA GLU A 257 -11.74 18.22 36.99
C GLU A 257 -10.49 18.47 37.84
N LEU A 258 -9.34 18.82 37.24
CA LEU A 258 -8.10 19.10 37.99
C LEU A 258 -8.22 20.39 38.80
N TYR A 259 -8.80 21.45 38.23
CA TYR A 259 -9.04 22.69 38.96
C TYR A 259 -10.03 22.48 40.12
N SER A 260 -11.09 21.71 39.88
CA SER A 260 -12.06 21.35 40.93
C SER A 260 -11.41 20.58 42.09
N ILE A 261 -10.53 19.61 41.78
CA ILE A 261 -9.77 18.84 42.77
C ILE A 261 -8.83 19.76 43.55
N ALA A 262 -8.05 20.60 42.86
CA ALA A 262 -7.13 21.53 43.51
C ALA A 262 -7.86 22.47 44.48
N LYS A 263 -8.97 23.07 44.04
CA LYS A 263 -9.79 23.96 44.88
C LYS A 263 -10.33 23.24 46.13
N SER A 264 -10.81 22.01 45.95
CA SER A 264 -11.34 21.20 47.06
C SER A 264 -10.22 20.81 48.04
N MET A 265 -9.02 20.49 47.54
CA MET A 265 -7.86 20.20 48.38
C MET A 265 -7.37 21.43 49.15
N THR A 266 -7.33 22.61 48.54
CA THR A 266 -6.97 23.85 49.24
C THR A 266 -7.97 24.17 50.36
N ALA A 267 -9.27 24.00 50.10
CA ALA A 267 -10.29 24.16 51.13
C ALA A 267 -10.13 23.15 52.28
N LEU A 268 -9.76 21.90 51.96
CA LEU A 268 -9.49 20.86 52.95
C LEU A 268 -8.25 21.20 53.80
N SER A 269 -7.13 21.60 53.18
CA SER A 269 -5.91 22.01 53.89
C SER A 269 -6.21 23.12 54.89
N LYS A 270 -6.90 24.17 54.44
CA LYS A 270 -7.30 25.28 55.31
C LYS A 270 -8.16 24.83 56.49
N THR A 271 -9.11 23.92 56.25
CA THR A 271 -9.96 23.37 57.32
C THR A 271 -9.14 22.56 58.33
N LEU A 272 -8.14 21.79 57.85
CA LEU A 272 -7.25 21.02 58.72
C LEU A 272 -6.34 21.93 59.56
N ASP A 273 -5.80 22.99 58.96
CA ASP A 273 -4.99 23.99 59.66
C ASP A 273 -5.80 24.69 60.77
N GLU A 274 -7.02 25.15 60.45
CA GLU A 274 -7.93 25.74 61.44
C GLU A 274 -8.26 24.76 62.58
N LYS A 275 -8.49 23.48 62.28
CA LYS A 275 -8.76 22.45 63.30
C LYS A 275 -7.53 22.16 64.15
N ARG A 276 -6.34 22.18 63.56
CA ARG A 276 -5.07 22.00 64.27
C ARG A 276 -4.82 23.16 65.22
N ASP A 277 -4.99 24.40 64.78
CA ASP A 277 -4.81 25.60 65.63
C ASP A 277 -5.77 25.61 66.82
N ILE A 278 -7.04 25.26 66.59
CA ILE A 278 -8.03 25.11 67.68
C ILE A 278 -7.58 24.05 68.68
N LEU A 279 -7.07 22.90 68.19
CA LEU A 279 -6.59 21.82 69.04
C LEU A 279 -5.34 22.22 69.82
N GLU A 280 -4.36 22.86 69.19
CA GLU A 280 -3.14 23.36 69.84
C GLU A 280 -3.46 24.37 70.94
N ASN A 281 -4.34 25.35 70.67
CA ASN A 281 -4.82 26.30 71.67
C ASN A 281 -5.54 25.59 72.83
N THR A 282 -6.41 24.62 72.52
CA THR A 282 -7.11 23.83 73.55
C THR A 282 -6.12 23.04 74.42
N ILE A 283 -5.09 22.45 73.82
CA ILE A 283 -4.03 21.73 74.53
C ILE A 283 -3.25 22.70 75.43
N GLN A 284 -2.91 23.88 74.93
CA GLN A 284 -2.18 24.90 75.69
C GLN A 284 -2.99 25.38 76.90
N GLU A 285 -4.28 25.71 76.71
CA GLU A 285 -5.18 26.09 77.79
C GLU A 285 -5.30 25.00 78.86
N ARG A 286 -5.48 23.74 78.44
CA ARG A 286 -5.53 22.59 79.35
C ARG A 286 -4.22 22.39 80.10
N THR A 287 -3.09 22.59 79.44
CA THR A 287 -1.76 22.47 80.05
C THR A 287 -1.54 23.55 81.11
N GLN A 288 -1.88 24.81 80.80
CA GLN A 288 -1.83 25.92 81.77
C GLN A 288 -2.79 25.69 82.95
N MET A 289 -4.00 25.17 82.69
CA MET A 289 -4.95 24.82 83.74
C MET A 289 -4.39 23.73 84.66
N LEU A 290 -3.76 22.70 84.11
CA LEU A 290 -3.11 21.63 84.87
C LEU A 290 -1.95 22.17 85.71
N GLU A 291 -1.09 23.03 85.19
CA GLU A 291 -0.02 23.68 85.96
C GLU A 291 -0.57 24.51 87.13
N LYS A 292 -1.65 25.26 86.89
CA LYS A 292 -2.34 26.04 87.92
C LYS A 292 -2.98 25.17 89.00
N ILE A 293 -3.54 24.02 88.63
CA ILE A 293 -4.07 23.04 89.59
C ILE A 293 -2.92 22.41 90.37
N ASN A 294 -1.83 22.02 89.70
CA ASN A 294 -0.69 21.37 90.32
C ASN A 294 0.00 22.28 91.34
N SER A 295 0.26 23.54 90.99
CA SER A 295 0.81 24.55 91.92
C SER A 295 -0.09 24.78 93.15
N LYS A 296 -1.42 24.78 92.98
CA LYS A 296 -2.37 24.84 94.10
C LYS A 296 -2.31 23.60 94.99
N LEU A 297 -2.15 22.41 94.40
CA LEU A 297 -2.01 21.16 95.15
C LEU A 297 -0.72 21.15 95.98
N ILE A 298 0.41 21.53 95.38
CA ILE A 298 1.70 21.66 96.09
C ILE A 298 1.58 22.66 97.25
N SER A 299 0.96 23.82 97.02
CA SER A 299 0.74 24.82 98.08
C SER A 299 -0.13 24.27 99.21
N ARG A 300 -1.18 23.49 98.89
CA ARG A 300 -2.01 22.81 99.90
C ARG A 300 -1.23 21.74 100.66
N GLU A 301 -0.40 20.95 99.99
CA GLU A 301 0.46 19.95 100.64
C GLU A 301 1.47 20.59 101.59
N LEU A 302 2.11 21.70 101.18
CA LEU A 302 3.00 22.48 102.05
C LEU A 302 2.26 22.99 103.29
N LYS A 303 1.06 23.55 103.11
CA LYS A 303 0.25 24.03 104.23
C LYS A 303 -0.19 22.89 105.15
N MET A 304 -0.50 21.71 104.60
CA MET A 304 -0.80 20.50 105.37
C MET A 304 0.42 19.98 106.14
N MET A 305 1.61 20.02 105.54
CA MET A 305 2.86 19.68 106.24
C MET A 305 3.14 20.65 107.39
N GLU A 306 2.93 21.94 107.18
CA GLU A 306 3.07 22.95 108.22
C GLU A 306 2.06 22.75 109.36
N LEU A 307 0.79 22.50 109.03
CA LEU A 307 -0.24 22.17 110.02
C LEU A 307 0.08 20.88 110.79
N LYS A 308 0.60 19.84 110.12
CA LYS A 308 1.07 18.61 110.78
C LYS A 308 2.22 18.90 111.74
N LYS A 309 3.16 19.77 111.36
CA LYS A 309 4.27 20.20 112.22
C LYS A 309 3.75 20.94 113.46
N GLN A 310 2.84 21.89 113.27
CA GLN A 310 2.19 22.62 114.36
C GLN A 310 1.41 21.70 115.30
N LEU A 311 0.70 20.71 114.76
CA LEU A 311 0.02 19.68 115.57
C LEU A 311 1.00 18.88 116.43
N LYS A 312 2.13 18.46 115.84
CA LYS A 312 3.19 17.77 116.58
C LYS A 312 3.78 18.64 117.70
N GLU A 313 4.01 19.92 117.45
CA GLU A 313 4.47 20.88 118.47
C GLU A 313 3.43 21.11 119.58
N ILE A 314 2.13 21.05 119.27
CA ILE A 314 1.04 21.12 120.26
C ILE A 314 0.96 19.82 121.08
N GLU A 315 1.14 18.66 120.45
CA GLU A 315 1.21 17.37 121.14
C GLU A 315 2.43 17.29 122.07
N GLU A 316 3.59 17.78 121.63
CA GLU A 316 4.83 17.87 122.43
C GLU A 316 4.72 18.87 123.59
N ARG A 317 3.84 19.88 123.53
CA ARG A 317 3.52 20.79 124.64
C ARG A 317 2.50 20.24 125.64
N LYS A 318 1.80 19.17 125.30
CA LYS A 318 0.78 18.52 126.14
C LYS A 318 1.28 17.24 126.82
N ALA A 319 2.47 16.76 126.45
CA ALA A 319 3.22 15.71 127.12
C ALA A 319 4.18 16.30 128.17
#